data_AF-A0A6C7NB71-F1
#
_entry.id   AF-A0A6C7NB71-F1
#
_cell.length_a   1.000
_cell.length_b   1.000
_cell.length_c   1.000
_cell.angle_alpha   90.00
_cell.angle_beta   90.00
_cell.angle_gamma   90.00
#
_symmetry.space_group_name_H-M   'P 1'
#
loop_
_entity.id
_entity.type
_entity.pdbx_description
1 polymer ?
#
loop_
_entity_poly.entity_id
_entity_poly.type
_entity_poly.pdbx_seq_one_letter_code
_entity_poly.pdbx_strand_id
1 'polypeptide(L)'
;MKKLIILPLLSTLALADYTQYKPSEDFAKYFTKQNCSQVLDKFYYLNCYDYNYKGTKAVAYRLEAENLKGEQIKKRPRFEDDTNIPKKYRTTWSDYKNSGYDRGHTLSNASMRKTTQAQRSTFLMSNITPQNPQINQRVWNKIEKRERQVASKLGEIEVLNLVNYDSNPINISDTEIIDFEINNNLILKNIAIKNKISGKIDLYNF
;
A
#
# COMPACT_ATOMS: atom_id res chain seq x y z
N MET A 1 -43.89 -31.50 -36.36
CA MET A 1 -43.71 -30.27 -35.56
C MET A 1 -42.54 -30.49 -34.59
N LYS A 2 -41.35 -29.92 -34.86
CA LYS A 2 -40.18 -30.02 -33.96
C LYS A 2 -40.29 -28.91 -32.91
N LYS A 3 -40.43 -29.29 -31.63
CA LYS A 3 -40.41 -28.32 -30.51
C LYS A 3 -38.97 -27.83 -30.32
N LEU A 4 -38.76 -26.54 -30.55
CA LEU A 4 -37.50 -25.86 -30.29
C LEU A 4 -37.44 -25.59 -28.77
N ILE A 5 -36.59 -26.31 -28.06
CA ILE A 5 -36.33 -26.07 -26.64
C ILE A 5 -35.27 -24.96 -26.55
N ILE A 6 -35.71 -23.75 -26.22
CA ILE A 6 -34.82 -22.64 -25.92
C ILE A 6 -34.37 -22.81 -24.46
N LEU A 7 -33.15 -23.30 -24.26
CA LEU A 7 -32.51 -23.25 -22.94
C LEU A 7 -32.17 -21.78 -22.64
N PRO A 8 -32.63 -21.20 -21.52
CA PRO A 8 -32.17 -19.87 -21.14
C PRO A 8 -30.72 -20.02 -20.70
N LEU A 9 -29.82 -19.36 -21.42
CA LEU A 9 -28.43 -19.21 -21.01
C LEU A 9 -28.41 -18.24 -19.82
N LEU A 10 -28.60 -18.75 -18.59
CA LEU A 10 -28.34 -17.98 -17.38
C LEU A 10 -26.83 -17.71 -17.34
N SER A 11 -26.41 -16.58 -17.87
CA SER A 11 -25.09 -16.03 -17.58
C SER A 11 -25.12 -15.53 -16.14
N THR A 12 -24.63 -16.34 -15.21
CA THR A 12 -24.27 -15.84 -13.89
C THR A 12 -23.07 -14.93 -14.09
N LEU A 13 -23.32 -13.62 -14.21
CA LEU A 13 -22.30 -12.62 -13.92
C LEU A 13 -21.95 -12.81 -12.44
N ALA A 14 -20.92 -13.60 -12.17
CA ALA A 14 -20.23 -13.55 -10.89
C ALA A 14 -19.64 -12.15 -10.78
N LEU A 15 -20.44 -11.22 -10.25
CA LEU A 15 -19.92 -9.97 -9.71
C LEU A 15 -18.95 -10.41 -8.63
N ALA A 16 -17.65 -10.29 -8.88
CA ALA A 16 -16.67 -10.47 -7.83
C ALA A 16 -17.06 -9.51 -6.70
N ASP A 17 -17.46 -10.04 -5.55
CA ASP A 17 -17.85 -9.24 -4.39
C ASP A 17 -16.60 -8.48 -3.90
N TYR A 18 -16.47 -7.23 -4.34
CA TYR A 18 -15.44 -6.33 -3.85
C TYR A 18 -15.85 -5.88 -2.45
N THR A 19 -15.22 -6.47 -1.45
CA THR A 19 -15.39 -6.04 -0.07
C THR A 19 -14.34 -4.99 0.28
N GLN A 20 -14.81 -3.90 0.89
CA GLN A 20 -13.94 -2.89 1.46
C GLN A 20 -13.04 -3.54 2.51
N TYR A 21 -11.75 -3.20 2.47
CA TYR A 21 -10.78 -3.71 3.41
C TYR A 21 -11.12 -3.26 4.84
N LYS A 22 -11.03 -4.20 5.78
CA LYS A 22 -11.13 -3.96 7.22
C LYS A 22 -9.93 -4.61 7.89
N PRO A 23 -9.17 -3.87 8.72
CA PRO A 23 -8.00 -4.43 9.39
C PRO A 23 -8.43 -5.41 10.49
N SER A 24 -7.58 -6.39 10.78
CA SER A 24 -7.64 -7.18 12.01
C SER A 24 -7.48 -6.29 13.24
N GLU A 25 -7.89 -6.79 14.41
CA GLU A 25 -7.69 -6.08 15.69
C GLU A 25 -6.21 -5.76 15.94
N ASP A 26 -5.31 -6.66 15.54
CA ASP A 26 -3.87 -6.50 15.64
C ASP A 26 -3.36 -5.25 14.89
N PHE A 27 -3.96 -4.94 13.74
CA PHE A 27 -3.60 -3.79 12.90
C PHE A 27 -4.49 -2.57 13.10
N ALA A 28 -5.74 -2.73 13.51
CA ALA A 28 -6.69 -1.64 13.73
C ALA A 28 -6.17 -0.57 14.69
N LYS A 29 -5.39 -0.98 15.70
CA LYS A 29 -4.76 -0.08 16.67
C LYS A 29 -3.83 0.98 16.05
N TYR A 30 -3.28 0.75 14.85
CA TYR A 30 -2.43 1.74 14.17
C TYR A 30 -3.25 2.82 13.45
N PHE A 31 -4.54 2.58 13.18
CA PHE A 31 -5.41 3.47 12.40
C PHE A 31 -6.43 4.18 13.28
N THR A 32 -5.94 4.93 14.26
CA THR A 32 -6.77 5.70 15.20
C THR A 32 -6.49 7.21 15.08
N LYS A 33 -7.42 8.03 15.58
CA LYS A 33 -7.24 9.50 15.61
C LYS A 33 -6.10 9.94 16.55
N GLN A 34 -5.67 9.08 17.47
CA GLN A 34 -4.50 9.34 18.32
C GLN A 34 -3.18 9.10 17.57
N ASN A 35 -3.17 8.14 16.64
CA ASN A 35 -1.96 7.74 15.92
C ASN A 35 -1.78 8.46 14.59
N CYS A 36 -2.87 8.89 13.95
CA CYS A 36 -2.90 9.49 12.63
C CYS A 36 -3.57 10.87 12.71
N SER A 37 -3.02 11.87 12.01
CA SER A 37 -3.75 13.12 11.77
C SER A 37 -5.00 12.86 10.92
N GLN A 38 -4.90 11.91 9.98
CA GLN A 38 -6.02 11.43 9.18
C GLN A 38 -5.88 9.94 8.89
N VAL A 39 -6.93 9.17 9.14
CA VAL A 39 -7.06 7.80 8.63
C VAL A 39 -7.72 7.89 7.26
N LEU A 40 -6.97 7.50 6.22
CA LEU A 40 -7.42 7.47 4.84
C LEU A 40 -7.92 6.07 4.52
N ASP A 41 -9.23 5.92 4.36
CA ASP A 41 -9.84 4.71 3.83
C ASP A 41 -9.86 4.78 2.30
N LYS A 42 -9.05 3.93 1.67
CA LYS A 42 -8.89 3.89 0.20
C LYS A 42 -9.61 2.71 -0.42
N PHE A 43 -10.59 2.13 0.29
CA PHE A 43 -11.35 0.94 -0.07
C PHE A 43 -10.54 -0.36 -0.10
N TYR A 44 -9.36 -0.35 -0.74
CA TYR A 44 -8.46 -1.51 -0.86
C TYR A 44 -7.46 -1.65 0.29
N TYR A 45 -7.20 -0.54 0.98
CA TYR A 45 -6.23 -0.45 2.07
C TYR A 45 -6.60 0.72 3.00
N LEU A 46 -6.05 0.70 4.22
CA LEU A 46 -6.04 1.85 5.11
C LEU A 46 -4.66 2.49 5.13
N ASN A 47 -4.62 3.82 5.23
CA ASN A 47 -3.39 4.59 5.36
C ASN A 47 -3.51 5.57 6.55
N CYS A 48 -2.59 5.44 7.50
CA CYS A 48 -2.42 6.35 8.63
C CYS A 48 -1.53 7.51 8.18
N TYR A 49 -2.11 8.66 7.89
CA TYR A 49 -1.40 9.83 7.40
C TYR A 49 -1.14 10.83 8.54
N ASP A 50 0.06 11.42 8.54
CA ASP A 50 0.50 12.41 9.52
C ASP A 50 0.76 13.75 8.84
N TYR A 51 0.10 14.79 9.32
CA TYR A 51 0.20 16.14 8.77
C TYR A 51 1.52 16.83 9.08
N ASN A 52 2.21 16.45 10.16
CA ASN A 52 3.50 17.02 10.49
C ASN A 52 4.57 16.48 9.54
N TYR A 53 4.48 15.19 9.21
CA TYR A 53 5.41 14.54 8.27
C TYR A 53 5.01 14.71 6.80
N LYS A 54 3.77 15.16 6.53
CA LYS A 54 3.15 15.14 5.20
C LYS A 54 3.33 13.78 4.52
N GLY A 55 3.21 12.71 5.30
CA GLY A 55 3.55 11.35 4.89
C GLY A 55 2.77 10.28 5.64
N THR A 56 2.86 9.04 5.16
CA THR A 56 2.24 7.88 5.81
C THR A 56 3.09 7.38 6.97
N LYS A 57 2.45 6.92 8.05
CA LYS A 57 3.08 6.20 9.17
C LYS A 57 2.76 4.71 9.15
N ALA A 58 1.65 4.33 8.53
CA ALA A 58 1.24 2.94 8.43
C ALA A 58 0.30 2.74 7.23
N VAL A 59 0.49 1.65 6.49
CA VAL A 59 -0.44 1.19 5.46
C VAL A 59 -0.78 -0.27 5.72
N ALA A 60 -2.06 -0.61 5.77
CA ALA A 60 -2.50 -1.99 5.96
C ALA A 60 -3.47 -2.43 4.88
N TYR A 61 -3.34 -3.68 4.44
CA TYR A 61 -4.10 -4.26 3.35
C TYR A 61 -4.17 -5.77 3.43
N ARG A 62 -5.16 -6.33 2.73
CA ARG A 62 -5.27 -7.76 2.48
C ARG A 62 -4.58 -8.12 1.17
N LEU A 63 -3.71 -9.13 1.20
CA LEU A 63 -3.02 -9.66 0.06
C LEU A 63 -3.45 -11.11 -0.19
N GLU A 64 -4.35 -11.29 -1.15
CA GLU A 64 -4.86 -12.61 -1.57
C GLU A 64 -4.02 -13.14 -2.74
N ALA A 65 -3.74 -14.44 -2.76
CA ALA A 65 -3.08 -15.10 -3.87
C ALA A 65 -3.84 -14.89 -5.19
N GLU A 66 -5.16 -14.82 -5.14
CA GLU A 66 -6.02 -14.55 -6.31
C GLU A 66 -5.75 -13.15 -6.88
N ASN A 67 -5.55 -12.14 -6.03
CA ASN A 67 -5.25 -10.78 -6.46
C ASN A 67 -3.97 -10.74 -7.32
N LEU A 68 -3.02 -11.63 -7.05
CA LEU A 68 -1.75 -11.72 -7.76
C LEU A 68 -1.85 -12.36 -9.16
N LYS A 69 -2.99 -12.98 -9.50
CA LYS A 69 -3.24 -13.51 -10.85
C LYS A 69 -3.67 -12.41 -11.84
N GLY A 70 -4.24 -11.31 -11.36
CA GLY A 70 -4.67 -10.20 -12.20
C GLY A 70 -3.52 -9.54 -12.97
N GLU A 71 -3.79 -8.93 -14.12
CA GLU A 71 -2.73 -8.32 -14.93
C GLU A 71 -2.18 -7.03 -14.30
N GLN A 72 -0.87 -6.84 -14.44
CA GLN A 72 -0.26 -5.54 -14.17
C GLN A 72 -0.72 -4.54 -15.23
N ILE A 73 -0.99 -3.30 -14.82
CA ILE A 73 -1.25 -2.23 -15.78
C ILE A 73 -0.05 -2.04 -16.71
N LYS A 74 -0.29 -2.17 -18.02
CA LYS A 74 0.76 -2.13 -19.04
C LYS A 74 1.52 -0.80 -19.06
N LYS A 75 0.81 0.31 -18.83
CA LYS A 75 1.39 1.65 -18.74
C LYS A 75 1.36 2.11 -17.28
N ARG A 76 2.54 2.44 -16.76
CA ARG A 76 2.69 3.02 -15.41
C ARG A 76 1.87 4.32 -15.30
N PRO A 77 0.95 4.42 -14.32
CA PRO A 77 0.24 5.64 -14.00
C PRO A 77 1.19 6.77 -13.59
N ARG A 78 0.71 7.99 -13.74
CA ARG A 78 1.37 9.15 -13.13
C ARG A 78 1.09 9.12 -11.64
N PHE A 79 2.00 9.70 -10.87
CA PHE A 79 1.73 10.00 -9.47
C PHE A 79 0.72 11.14 -9.39
N GLU A 80 -0.24 11.01 -8.48
CA GLU A 80 -1.36 11.94 -8.36
C GLU A 80 -1.49 12.43 -6.92
N ASP A 81 -1.85 13.69 -6.78
CA ASP A 81 -2.18 14.32 -5.52
C ASP A 81 -3.38 13.62 -4.85
N ASP A 82 -3.29 13.36 -3.55
CA ASP A 82 -4.43 12.83 -2.80
C ASP A 82 -5.35 13.97 -2.34
N THR A 83 -6.47 14.16 -3.05
CA THR A 83 -7.41 15.25 -2.78
C THR A 83 -8.23 15.07 -1.50
N ASN A 84 -8.17 13.91 -0.85
CA ASN A 84 -8.78 13.71 0.48
C ASN A 84 -7.96 14.37 1.60
N ILE A 85 -6.73 14.81 1.33
CA ILE A 85 -5.86 15.52 2.27
C ILE A 85 -5.97 17.03 2.01
N PRO A 86 -6.13 17.88 3.06
CA PRO A 86 -6.10 19.32 2.90
C PRO A 86 -4.81 19.79 2.23
N LYS A 87 -4.90 20.75 1.29
CA LYS A 87 -3.76 21.19 0.46
C LYS A 87 -2.52 21.58 1.27
N LYS A 88 -2.67 22.17 2.45
CA LYS A 88 -1.57 22.56 3.35
C LYS A 88 -0.71 21.38 3.80
N TYR A 89 -1.30 20.19 3.92
CA TYR A 89 -0.63 18.98 4.44
C TYR A 89 -0.36 17.95 3.34
N ARG A 90 -0.61 18.30 2.07
CA ARG A 90 -0.50 17.38 0.96
C ARG A 90 0.89 17.44 0.35
N THR A 91 1.47 16.25 0.18
CA THR A 91 2.67 16.02 -0.61
C THR A 91 2.34 15.87 -2.10
N THR A 92 3.19 16.43 -2.96
CA THR A 92 3.06 16.40 -4.41
C THR A 92 4.26 15.71 -5.05
N TRP A 93 4.12 15.27 -6.30
CA TRP A 93 5.23 14.61 -7.00
C TRP A 93 6.42 15.56 -7.25
N SER A 94 6.17 16.87 -7.35
CA SER A 94 7.20 17.88 -7.61
C SER A 94 8.18 18.04 -6.44
N ASP A 95 7.74 17.74 -5.22
CA ASP A 95 8.57 17.81 -4.02
C ASP A 95 9.73 16.79 -4.05
N TYR A 96 9.61 15.74 -4.87
CA TYR A 96 10.66 14.74 -5.06
C TYR A 96 11.64 15.09 -6.19
N LYS A 97 11.39 16.18 -6.93
CA LYS A 97 12.22 16.54 -8.07
C LYS A 97 13.57 17.05 -7.56
N ASN A 98 14.65 16.44 -8.03
CA ASN A 98 16.03 16.79 -7.67
C ASN A 98 16.38 16.62 -6.18
N SER A 99 15.56 15.93 -5.38
CA SER A 99 15.83 15.70 -3.95
C SER A 99 16.88 14.61 -3.70
N GLY A 100 17.14 13.74 -4.68
CA GLY A 100 17.95 12.54 -4.51
C GLY A 100 17.17 11.31 -4.00
N TYR A 101 15.89 11.47 -3.65
CA TYR A 101 15.02 10.39 -3.17
C TYR A 101 14.09 9.89 -4.28
N ASP A 102 13.82 8.58 -4.25
CA ASP A 102 12.77 7.98 -5.06
C ASP A 102 11.38 8.28 -4.47
N ARG A 103 10.38 8.32 -5.36
CA ARG A 103 8.96 8.20 -5.01
C ARG A 103 8.64 6.74 -4.69
N GLY A 104 9.05 6.32 -3.50
CA GLY A 104 8.92 4.95 -3.02
C GLY A 104 7.49 4.65 -2.59
N HIS A 105 6.95 3.51 -3.03
CA HIS A 105 5.61 3.09 -2.60
C HIS A 105 5.70 2.49 -1.20
N THR A 106 4.79 2.88 -0.31
CA THR A 106 4.61 2.18 0.96
C THR A 106 3.80 0.90 0.74
N LEU A 107 2.69 0.94 0.01
CA LEU A 107 2.03 -0.25 -0.55
C LEU A 107 2.40 -0.43 -2.03
N SER A 108 3.02 -1.55 -2.37
CA SER A 108 3.46 -1.86 -3.73
C SER A 108 2.29 -1.95 -4.72
N ASN A 109 2.43 -1.33 -5.89
CA ASN A 109 1.50 -1.52 -7.01
C ASN A 109 1.33 -3.01 -7.36
N ALA A 110 2.42 -3.78 -7.28
CA ALA A 110 2.41 -5.20 -7.65
C ALA A 110 1.63 -6.10 -6.68
N SER A 111 1.32 -5.59 -5.49
CA SER A 111 0.51 -6.27 -4.49
C SER A 111 -0.99 -5.92 -4.64
N MET A 112 -1.35 -4.97 -5.52
CA MET A 112 -2.72 -4.50 -5.75
C MET A 112 -3.29 -4.88 -7.12
N ARG A 113 -2.90 -6.05 -7.65
CA ARG A 113 -3.25 -6.51 -9.00
C ARG A 113 -4.71 -6.96 -9.20
N LYS A 114 -5.57 -6.87 -8.18
CA LYS A 114 -6.98 -7.28 -8.25
C LYS A 114 -7.78 -6.49 -9.29
N THR A 115 -7.59 -5.17 -9.35
CA THR A 115 -8.25 -4.27 -10.31
C THR A 115 -7.31 -3.19 -10.79
N THR A 116 -7.64 -2.56 -11.92
CA THR A 116 -6.90 -1.37 -12.39
C THR A 116 -7.05 -0.21 -11.41
N GLN A 117 -8.20 -0.08 -10.76
CA GLN A 117 -8.47 0.96 -9.76
C GLN A 117 -7.61 0.76 -8.50
N ALA A 118 -7.47 -0.48 -8.02
CA ALA A 118 -6.60 -0.82 -6.91
C ALA A 118 -5.14 -0.45 -7.23
N GLN A 119 -4.63 -0.83 -8.40
CA GLN A 119 -3.30 -0.44 -8.84
C GLN A 119 -3.12 1.09 -8.90
N ARG A 120 -4.04 1.81 -9.56
CA ARG A 120 -4.01 3.29 -9.62
C ARG A 120 -4.01 3.94 -8.24
N SER A 121 -4.76 3.39 -7.29
CA SER A 121 -4.82 3.92 -5.92
C SER A 121 -3.48 3.88 -5.18
N THR A 122 -2.52 3.04 -5.62
CA THR A 122 -1.16 3.00 -5.05
C THR A 122 -0.27 4.15 -5.51
N PHE A 123 -0.65 4.87 -6.59
CA PHE A 123 0.07 6.03 -7.12
C PHE A 123 -0.37 7.36 -6.51
N LEU A 124 -1.32 7.35 -5.57
CA LEU A 124 -1.66 8.53 -4.78
C LEU A 124 -0.46 8.92 -3.90
N MET A 125 -0.11 10.20 -3.88
CA MET A 125 1.04 10.70 -3.13
C MET A 125 0.96 10.42 -1.62
N SER A 126 -0.23 10.17 -1.07
CA SER A 126 -0.40 9.74 0.32
C SER A 126 0.20 8.37 0.63
N ASN A 127 0.36 7.50 -0.38
CA ASN A 127 1.03 6.20 -0.28
C ASN A 127 2.54 6.28 -0.59
N ILE A 128 3.06 7.47 -0.91
CA ILE A 128 4.44 7.64 -1.37
C ILE A 128 5.28 8.25 -0.25
N THR A 129 6.46 7.67 -0.04
CA THR A 129 7.45 8.17 0.93
C THR A 129 8.81 8.41 0.27
N PRO A 130 9.61 9.37 0.77
CA PRO A 130 10.99 9.57 0.33
C PRO A 130 11.83 8.33 0.62
N GLN A 131 12.24 7.60 -0.40
CA GLN A 131 13.08 6.42 -0.19
C GLN A 131 14.43 6.61 -0.87
N ASN A 132 15.53 6.34 -0.17
CA ASN A 132 16.83 6.24 -0.79
C ASN A 132 16.78 5.22 -1.94
N PRO A 133 17.37 5.52 -3.12
CA PRO A 133 17.36 4.60 -4.26
C PRO A 133 17.85 3.18 -3.95
N GLN A 134 18.85 3.03 -3.08
CA GLN A 134 19.35 1.70 -2.68
C GLN A 134 18.29 0.93 -1.87
N ILE A 135 17.56 1.62 -1.00
CA ILE A 135 16.48 1.06 -0.20
C ILE A 135 15.31 0.66 -1.11
N ASN A 136 14.76 1.59 -1.88
CA ASN A 136 13.57 1.38 -2.70
C ASN A 136 13.80 0.26 -3.73
N GLN A 137 14.89 0.36 -4.48
CA GLN A 137 15.11 -0.48 -5.66
C GLN A 137 15.61 -1.89 -5.30
N ARG A 138 16.25 -2.05 -4.12
CA ARG A 138 16.85 -3.32 -3.69
C ARG A 138 16.12 -3.91 -2.48
N VAL A 139 16.29 -3.32 -1.29
CA VAL A 139 15.85 -3.93 -0.03
C VAL A 139 14.33 -4.00 0.04
N TRP A 140 13.67 -2.88 -0.18
CA TRP A 140 12.21 -2.79 -0.14
C TRP A 140 11.56 -3.66 -1.22
N ASN A 141 12.06 -3.60 -2.45
CA ASN A 141 11.63 -4.49 -3.53
C ASN A 141 11.76 -6.00 -3.20
N LYS A 142 12.78 -6.42 -2.44
CA LYS A 142 12.89 -7.81 -1.96
C LYS A 142 11.79 -8.15 -0.96
N ILE A 143 11.48 -7.25 -0.03
CA ILE A 143 10.41 -7.41 0.96
C ILE A 143 9.04 -7.49 0.26
N GLU A 144 8.77 -6.58 -0.67
CA GLU A 144 7.56 -6.58 -1.50
C GLU A 144 7.42 -7.89 -2.31
N LYS A 145 8.50 -8.43 -2.85
CA LYS A 145 8.48 -9.75 -3.52
C LYS A 145 8.16 -10.86 -2.52
N ARG A 146 8.72 -10.79 -1.32
CA ARG A 146 8.56 -11.83 -0.30
C ARG A 146 7.13 -11.90 0.22
N GLU A 147 6.47 -10.79 0.52
CA GLU A 147 5.06 -10.79 0.94
C GLU A 147 4.16 -11.48 -0.11
N ARG A 148 4.41 -11.23 -1.40
CA ARG A 148 3.64 -11.84 -2.50
C ARG A 148 3.87 -13.34 -2.58
N GLN A 149 5.12 -13.79 -2.42
CA GLN A 149 5.43 -15.22 -2.35
C GLN A 149 4.74 -15.91 -1.17
N VAL A 150 4.73 -15.25 -0.01
CA VAL A 150 4.06 -15.77 1.20
C VAL A 150 2.55 -15.84 0.97
N ALA A 151 1.93 -14.79 0.43
CA ALA A 151 0.51 -14.77 0.06
C ALA A 151 0.18 -15.91 -0.93
N SER A 152 0.97 -16.06 -2.00
CA SER A 152 0.80 -17.16 -2.97
C SER A 152 0.87 -18.54 -2.32
N LYS A 153 1.74 -18.73 -1.32
CA LYS A 153 1.88 -20.00 -0.60
C LYS A 153 0.75 -20.26 0.40
N LEU A 154 0.29 -19.21 1.09
CA LEU A 154 -0.68 -19.31 2.18
C LEU A 154 -2.14 -19.08 1.75
N GLY A 155 -2.37 -18.66 0.51
CA GLY A 155 -3.68 -18.30 -0.04
C GLY A 155 -4.05 -16.84 0.24
N GLU A 156 -3.86 -16.38 1.47
CA GLU A 156 -4.08 -14.98 1.88
C GLU A 156 -3.17 -14.63 3.07
N ILE A 157 -2.71 -13.38 3.10
CA ILE A 157 -2.17 -12.73 4.29
C ILE A 157 -2.76 -11.33 4.44
N GLU A 158 -2.76 -10.83 5.66
CA GLU A 158 -2.91 -9.41 5.95
C GLU A 158 -1.53 -8.80 6.17
N VAL A 159 -1.27 -7.63 5.59
CA VAL A 159 0.02 -6.95 5.64
C VAL A 159 -0.12 -5.58 6.28
N LEU A 160 0.84 -5.21 7.12
CA LEU A 160 1.04 -3.88 7.67
C LEU A 160 2.46 -3.41 7.33
N ASN A 161 2.55 -2.28 6.63
CA ASN A 161 3.78 -1.56 6.35
C ASN A 161 3.83 -0.35 7.28
N LEU A 162 4.76 -0.32 8.23
CA LEU A 162 5.02 0.84 9.08
C LEU A 162 6.11 1.70 8.47
N VAL A 163 6.04 3.01 8.69
CA VAL A 163 7.08 3.97 8.36
C VAL A 163 7.46 4.67 9.66
N ASN A 164 8.68 4.45 10.13
CA ASN A 164 9.17 5.18 11.29
C ASN A 164 10.01 6.36 10.80
N TYR A 165 9.69 7.53 11.31
CA TYR A 165 10.43 8.76 11.04
C TYR A 165 11.52 8.95 12.09
N ASP A 166 12.64 9.58 11.72
CA ASP A 166 13.66 10.02 12.68
C ASP A 166 13.03 10.99 13.69
N SER A 167 13.56 11.01 14.90
CA SER A 167 13.34 12.06 15.90
C SER A 167 13.68 13.46 15.40
N ASN A 168 14.64 13.60 14.47
CA ASN A 168 15.06 14.86 13.84
C ASN A 168 15.06 14.71 12.31
N PRO A 169 13.89 14.63 11.69
CA PRO A 169 13.81 14.39 10.26
C PRO A 169 14.29 15.60 9.46
N ILE A 170 14.90 15.33 8.30
CA ILE A 170 15.35 16.37 7.38
C ILE A 170 14.31 16.56 6.28
N ASN A 171 14.07 17.80 5.88
CA ASN A 171 13.21 18.10 4.74
C ASN A 171 13.93 17.77 3.43
N ILE A 172 13.34 16.92 2.59
CA ILE A 172 13.90 16.54 1.28
C ILE A 172 13.67 17.60 0.19
N SER A 173 12.90 18.65 0.49
CA SER A 173 12.58 19.77 -0.39
C SER A 173 12.22 21.01 0.44
N ASP A 174 12.20 22.17 -0.23
CA ASP A 174 11.74 23.45 0.34
C ASP A 174 10.27 23.42 0.82
N THR A 175 9.55 22.32 0.59
CA THR A 175 8.11 22.11 0.89
C THR A 175 7.84 21.22 2.11
N GLU A 176 8.87 20.94 2.92
CA GLU A 176 8.77 20.26 4.23
C GLU A 176 8.30 18.80 4.17
N ILE A 177 8.76 18.02 3.18
CA ILE A 177 8.59 16.56 3.24
C ILE A 177 9.72 15.98 4.07
N ILE A 178 9.33 15.30 5.13
CA ILE A 178 10.23 14.77 6.13
C ILE A 178 10.78 13.41 5.69
N ASP A 179 12.11 13.30 5.64
CA ASP A 179 12.83 12.03 5.51
C ASP A 179 12.55 11.12 6.70
N PHE A 180 12.42 9.83 6.44
CA PHE A 180 12.18 8.82 7.47
C PHE A 180 13.42 7.93 7.72
N GLU A 181 14.55 8.20 7.07
CA GLU A 181 15.78 7.45 7.27
C GLU A 181 16.57 7.96 8.49
N ILE A 182 16.75 7.10 9.50
CA ILE A 182 17.73 7.32 10.58
C ILE A 182 19.08 6.77 10.10
N ASN A 183 20.10 7.63 9.96
CA ASN A 183 21.47 7.21 9.64
C ASN A 183 21.60 6.28 8.41
N ASN A 184 20.86 6.52 7.32
CA ASN A 184 20.79 5.66 6.12
C ASN A 184 20.29 4.22 6.38
N ASN A 185 19.63 3.95 7.51
CA ASN A 185 19.01 2.65 7.78
C ASN A 185 17.50 2.69 7.51
N LEU A 186 17.03 1.67 6.79
CA LEU A 186 15.63 1.45 6.46
C LEU A 186 14.76 1.39 7.72
N ILE A 187 13.68 2.17 7.75
CA ILE A 187 12.64 1.99 8.77
C ILE A 187 11.24 1.86 8.17
N LEU A 188 11.17 1.11 7.09
CA LEU A 188 9.94 0.43 6.74
C LEU A 188 9.84 -0.84 7.58
N LYS A 189 8.67 -1.15 8.15
CA LYS A 189 8.38 -2.44 8.79
C LYS A 189 7.19 -3.15 8.16
N ASN A 190 7.53 -4.10 7.31
CA ASN A 190 6.89 -5.32 6.77
C ASN A 190 6.38 -6.38 7.77
N ILE A 191 5.12 -6.32 8.22
CA ILE A 191 4.53 -7.35 9.09
C ILE A 191 3.40 -8.06 8.33
N ALA A 192 3.46 -9.39 8.26
CA ALA A 192 2.40 -10.21 7.68
C ALA A 192 1.75 -11.12 8.73
N ILE A 193 0.43 -11.24 8.71
CA ILE A 193 -0.35 -12.14 9.57
C ILE A 193 -1.23 -13.03 8.69
N LYS A 194 -1.33 -14.32 9.01
CA LYS A 194 -2.31 -15.22 8.39
C LYS A 194 -3.64 -15.15 9.15
N ASN A 195 -4.72 -14.80 8.45
CA ASN A 195 -6.06 -14.87 9.05
C ASN A 195 -6.38 -16.32 9.46
N LYS A 196 -6.76 -16.49 10.75
CA LYS A 196 -7.15 -17.72 11.48
C LYS A 196 -6.10 -18.60 12.18
N ILE A 197 -4.80 -18.37 12.04
CA ILE A 197 -3.79 -19.11 12.85
C ILE A 197 -2.70 -18.14 13.29
N SER A 198 -2.58 -17.96 14.60
CA SER A 198 -1.78 -16.99 15.34
C SER A 198 -0.27 -17.09 15.10
N GLY A 199 0.22 -16.66 13.94
CA GLY A 199 1.64 -16.50 13.67
C GLY A 199 1.91 -15.16 12.98
N LYS A 200 2.56 -14.23 13.69
CA LYS A 200 3.16 -13.04 13.06
C LYS A 200 4.39 -13.49 12.27
N ILE A 201 4.45 -13.12 11.00
CA ILE A 201 5.60 -13.36 10.14
C ILE A 201 6.25 -11.98 9.94
N ASP A 202 7.34 -11.73 10.66
CA ASP A 202 8.20 -10.58 10.37
C ASP A 202 9.02 -10.89 9.11
N LEU A 203 8.87 -10.07 8.07
CA LEU A 203 9.55 -10.26 6.79
C LEU A 203 10.94 -9.59 6.73
N TYR A 204 11.46 -9.13 7.88
CA TYR A 204 12.77 -8.43 8.02
C TYR A 204 13.97 -9.32 8.18
N ASN A 205 13.81 -10.57 8.59
CA ASN A 205 14.96 -11.38 8.95
C ASN A 205 15.62 -11.92 7.67
N PHE A 206 16.69 -11.22 7.24
CA PHE A 206 17.77 -11.79 6.44
C PHE A 206 18.81 -12.44 7.36
#